data_AF-A0A937MZA6-F1
#
_entry.id   AF-A0A937MZA6-F1
#
_cell.length_a   1.000
_cell.length_b   1.000
_cell.length_c   1.000
_cell.angle_alpha   90.00
_cell.angle_beta   90.00
_cell.angle_gamma   90.00
#
_symmetry.space_group_name_H-M   'P 1'
#
loop_
_entity.id
_entity.type
_entity.pdbx_description
1 polymer ?
#
loop_
_entity_poly.entity_id
_entity_poly.type
_entity_poly.pdbx_seq_one_letter_code
_entity_poly.pdbx_strand_id
1 'polypeptide(L)'
;MIQPGMLKYSYLAHLSQPAADRQIYRAIRRHPVCSIVELGVGYARRAQRMIAVASRFQPDAEIHYTGVDLFEGRPDDDPGITLKLAYTMLKRLGARIRVIPGDPFTALARKANSLTDTDLLVIAADQDPDALSCAWPFVPRMIHGNSLVFLEQSDGDRGTSRFKRLERQEIDELAGMVSRRNRLAA
;
A
#
# COMPACT_ATOMS: atom_id res chain seq x y z
N MET A 1 -21.99 -19.70 18.96
CA MET A 1 -20.91 -19.06 18.17
C MET A 1 -21.54 -18.21 17.08
N ILE A 2 -21.77 -16.93 17.36
CA ILE A 2 -22.43 -16.03 16.39
C ILE A 2 -21.31 -15.40 15.56
N GLN A 3 -21.24 -15.73 14.27
CA GLN A 3 -20.28 -15.15 13.32
C GLN A 3 -20.62 -13.67 13.05
N PRO A 4 -19.85 -12.69 13.56
CA PRO A 4 -20.09 -11.27 13.27
C PRO A 4 -19.45 -10.85 11.93
N GLY A 5 -18.84 -11.78 11.20
CA GLY A 5 -17.85 -11.48 10.17
C GLY A 5 -18.39 -11.19 8.77
N MET A 6 -19.56 -11.71 8.40
CA MET A 6 -20.11 -11.53 7.05
C MET A 6 -20.58 -10.08 6.81
N LEU A 7 -21.21 -9.49 7.84
CA LEU A 7 -21.64 -8.09 7.83
C LEU A 7 -20.46 -7.11 7.72
N LYS A 8 -19.37 -7.37 8.46
CA LYS A 8 -18.19 -6.49 8.46
C LYS A 8 -17.47 -6.46 7.11
N TYR A 9 -17.36 -7.60 6.43
CA TYR A 9 -16.80 -7.64 5.07
C TYR A 9 -17.74 -6.99 4.05
N SER A 10 -19.03 -7.32 4.05
CA SER A 10 -19.99 -6.74 3.11
C SER A 10 -20.03 -5.21 3.25
N TYR A 11 -19.94 -4.69 4.48
CA TYR A 11 -19.74 -3.27 4.72
C TYR A 11 -18.43 -2.77 4.09
N LEU A 12 -17.29 -3.43 4.32
CA LEU A 12 -16.01 -2.99 3.75
C LEU A 12 -16.00 -3.00 2.21
N ALA A 13 -16.56 -4.01 1.57
CA ALA A 13 -16.52 -4.16 0.11
C ALA A 13 -17.59 -3.34 -0.64
N HIS A 14 -18.69 -2.94 0.02
CA HIS A 14 -19.82 -2.29 -0.63
C HIS A 14 -20.19 -0.92 -0.03
N LEU A 15 -19.94 -0.69 1.27
CA LEU A 15 -20.40 0.49 2.01
C LEU A 15 -19.28 1.26 2.72
N SER A 16 -18.02 0.82 2.64
CA SER A 16 -16.91 1.53 3.30
C SER A 16 -16.72 2.92 2.71
N GLN A 17 -16.32 3.82 3.60
CA GLN A 17 -15.76 5.13 3.28
C GLN A 17 -14.28 5.13 3.69
N PRO A 18 -13.33 5.52 2.82
CA PRO A 18 -13.54 6.05 1.46
C PRO A 18 -14.01 5.00 0.45
N ALA A 19 -14.85 5.41 -0.52
CA ALA A 19 -15.32 4.54 -1.59
C ALA A 19 -14.19 4.03 -2.50
N ALA A 20 -13.09 4.79 -2.59
CA ALA A 20 -11.90 4.45 -3.36
C ALA A 20 -11.27 3.11 -2.94
N ASP A 21 -11.26 2.82 -1.64
CA ASP A 21 -10.63 1.62 -1.06
C ASP A 21 -11.38 0.33 -1.40
N ARG A 22 -12.66 0.41 -1.79
CA ARG A 22 -13.51 -0.77 -2.02
C ARG A 22 -12.92 -1.72 -3.05
N GLN A 23 -12.25 -1.19 -4.07
CA GLN A 23 -11.62 -2.03 -5.10
C GLN A 23 -10.44 -2.84 -4.54
N ILE A 24 -9.68 -2.27 -3.60
CA ILE A 24 -8.57 -2.97 -2.93
C ILE A 24 -9.14 -4.14 -2.13
N TYR A 25 -10.18 -3.93 -1.33
CA TYR A 25 -10.77 -5.00 -0.52
C TYR A 25 -11.42 -6.09 -1.37
N ARG A 26 -12.03 -5.73 -2.50
CA ARG A 26 -12.56 -6.71 -3.48
C ARG A 26 -11.43 -7.50 -4.13
N ALA A 27 -10.28 -6.87 -4.39
CA ALA A 27 -9.11 -7.56 -4.94
C ALA A 27 -8.50 -8.53 -3.92
N ILE A 28 -8.32 -8.11 -2.65
CA ILE A 28 -7.87 -8.98 -1.55
C ILE A 28 -8.79 -10.20 -1.39
N ARG A 29 -10.09 -10.07 -1.61
CA ARG A 29 -11.00 -11.23 -1.57
C ARG A 29 -10.77 -12.21 -2.73
N ARG A 30 -10.42 -11.69 -3.91
CA ARG A 30 -10.32 -12.48 -5.16
C ARG A 30 -8.96 -13.15 -5.34
N HIS A 31 -7.94 -12.66 -4.64
CA HIS A 31 -6.56 -13.12 -4.76
C HIS A 31 -6.01 -13.51 -3.38
N PRO A 32 -5.14 -14.52 -3.29
CA PRO A 32 -4.46 -14.84 -2.04
C PRO A 32 -3.44 -13.74 -1.72
N VAL A 33 -3.81 -12.82 -0.82
CA VAL A 33 -2.94 -11.73 -0.38
C VAL A 33 -2.48 -12.02 1.04
N CYS A 34 -1.20 -12.30 1.20
CA CYS A 34 -0.54 -12.54 2.47
C CYS A 34 0.53 -11.48 2.76
N SER A 35 1.20 -10.94 1.74
CA SER A 35 2.21 -9.89 1.86
C SER A 35 1.72 -8.56 1.28
N ILE A 36 1.59 -7.55 2.14
CA ILE A 36 1.05 -6.23 1.81
C ILE A 36 2.11 -5.16 2.04
N VAL A 37 2.35 -4.32 1.04
CA VAL A 37 3.16 -3.10 1.14
C VAL A 37 2.28 -1.89 0.85
N GLU A 38 2.35 -0.88 1.71
CA GLU A 38 1.61 0.38 1.57
C GLU A 38 2.58 1.57 1.63
N LEU A 39 2.58 2.40 0.59
CA LEU A 39 3.27 3.69 0.57
C LEU A 39 2.23 4.78 0.86
N GLY A 40 2.43 5.54 1.95
CA GLY A 40 1.43 6.49 2.46
C GLY A 40 0.38 5.78 3.32
N VAL A 41 0.75 5.52 4.58
CA VAL A 41 -0.09 4.90 5.62
C VAL A 41 -1.16 5.88 6.14
N GLY A 42 -0.84 7.18 6.18
CA GLY A 42 -1.71 8.24 6.69
C GLY A 42 -2.15 7.95 8.12
N TYR A 43 -3.45 7.83 8.37
CA TYR A 43 -4.00 7.49 9.70
C TYR A 43 -4.16 5.98 9.97
N ALA A 44 -3.49 5.12 9.17
CA ALA A 44 -3.53 3.65 9.26
C ALA A 44 -4.91 2.99 9.10
N ARG A 45 -5.97 3.74 8.78
CA ARG A 45 -7.32 3.18 8.59
C ARG A 45 -7.39 2.19 7.42
N ARG A 46 -6.71 2.51 6.32
CA ARG A 46 -6.62 1.65 5.13
C ARG A 46 -5.86 0.37 5.47
N ALA A 47 -4.66 0.50 6.06
CA ALA A 47 -3.86 -0.59 6.60
C ALA A 47 -4.66 -1.57 7.47
N GLN A 48 -5.38 -1.06 8.49
CA GLN A 48 -6.17 -1.90 9.38
C GLN A 48 -7.22 -2.72 8.65
N ARG A 49 -7.89 -2.11 7.65
CA ARG A 49 -8.91 -2.77 6.85
C ARG A 49 -8.30 -3.79 5.89
N MET A 50 -7.18 -3.48 5.25
CA MET A 50 -6.48 -4.42 4.37
C MET A 50 -6.06 -5.67 5.14
N ILE A 51 -5.40 -5.51 6.29
CA ILE A 51 -4.99 -6.62 7.16
C ILE A 51 -6.20 -7.43 7.61
N ALA A 52 -7.28 -6.78 8.05
CA ALA A 52 -8.48 -7.47 8.51
C ALA A 52 -9.19 -8.26 7.38
N VAL A 53 -9.20 -7.72 6.16
CA VAL A 53 -9.79 -8.41 4.99
C VAL A 53 -8.88 -9.58 4.58
N ALA A 54 -7.57 -9.38 4.52
CA ALA A 54 -6.61 -10.44 4.18
C ALA A 54 -6.67 -11.61 5.18
N SER A 55 -6.58 -11.31 6.49
CA SER A 55 -6.66 -12.31 7.56
C SER A 55 -7.96 -13.12 7.54
N ARG A 56 -9.06 -12.52 7.04
CA ARG A 56 -10.34 -13.19 6.92
C ARG A 56 -10.37 -14.23 5.79
N PHE A 57 -9.74 -13.91 4.66
CA PHE A 57 -9.75 -14.80 3.49
C PHE A 57 -8.56 -15.74 3.45
N GLN A 58 -7.53 -15.48 4.27
CA GLN A 58 -6.36 -16.32 4.45
C GLN A 58 -6.20 -16.67 5.95
N PRO A 59 -7.14 -17.41 6.56
CA PRO A 59 -7.16 -17.64 8.01
C PRO A 59 -5.97 -18.47 8.53
N ASP A 60 -5.39 -19.30 7.68
CA ASP A 60 -4.27 -20.19 8.02
C ASP A 60 -2.89 -19.59 7.65
N ALA A 61 -2.87 -18.41 7.04
CA ALA A 61 -1.64 -17.74 6.61
C ALA A 61 -1.24 -16.61 7.57
N GLU A 62 0.06 -16.44 7.80
CA GLU A 62 0.58 -15.27 8.50
C GLU A 62 0.55 -14.05 7.56
N ILE A 63 -0.26 -13.04 7.90
CA ILE A 63 -0.30 -11.79 7.12
C ILE A 63 0.93 -10.94 7.45
N HIS A 64 1.69 -10.56 6.44
CA HIS A 64 2.81 -9.63 6.54
C HIS A 64 2.37 -8.27 6.01
N TYR A 65 2.56 -7.23 6.81
CA TYR A 65 2.24 -5.87 6.40
C TYR A 65 3.45 -4.96 6.62
N THR A 66 3.84 -4.24 5.57
CA THR A 66 4.84 -3.18 5.62
C THR A 66 4.22 -1.84 5.25
N GLY A 67 4.21 -0.90 6.19
CA GLY A 67 3.83 0.49 5.94
C GLY A 67 5.07 1.37 5.78
N VAL A 68 5.13 2.12 4.68
CA VAL A 68 6.13 3.17 4.43
C VAL A 68 5.43 4.51 4.52
N ASP A 69 5.94 5.39 5.37
CA ASP A 69 5.41 6.74 5.53
C ASP A 69 6.49 7.66 6.11
N LEU A 70 6.31 8.97 6.00
CA LEU A 70 7.13 9.95 6.69
C LEU A 70 6.87 9.95 8.20
N PHE A 71 5.68 9.55 8.66
CA PHE A 71 5.25 9.58 10.07
C PHE A 71 5.51 10.95 10.71
N GLU A 72 6.41 11.02 11.71
CA GLU A 72 6.83 12.27 12.36
C GLU A 72 7.50 13.27 11.39
N GLY A 73 7.87 12.84 10.17
CA GLY A 73 8.39 13.70 9.11
C GLY A 73 7.33 14.29 8.18
N ARG A 74 6.02 14.02 8.39
CA ARG A 74 4.95 14.70 7.65
C ARG A 74 4.85 16.17 8.07
N PRO A 75 4.36 17.07 7.19
CA PRO A 75 4.17 18.46 7.57
C PRO A 75 3.02 18.62 8.59
N ASP A 76 3.05 19.70 9.36
CA ASP A 76 2.14 19.92 10.51
C ASP A 76 0.65 20.06 10.12
N ASP A 77 0.36 20.40 8.86
CA ASP A 77 -1.00 20.54 8.34
C ASP A 77 -1.68 19.21 8.01
N ASP A 78 -0.90 18.14 7.77
CA ASP A 78 -1.38 16.75 7.70
C ASP A 78 -0.38 15.79 8.36
N PRO A 79 -0.31 15.77 9.70
CA PRO A 79 0.73 15.05 10.44
C PRO A 79 0.56 13.51 10.39
N GLY A 80 -0.61 13.02 9.95
CA GLY A 80 -0.90 11.59 9.90
C GLY A 80 -0.79 10.89 11.26
N ILE A 81 -0.39 9.61 11.24
CA ILE A 81 -0.14 8.80 12.44
C ILE A 81 1.34 8.84 12.83
N THR A 82 1.64 8.77 14.13
CA THR A 82 3.03 8.55 14.60
C THR A 82 3.48 7.12 14.36
N LEU A 83 4.78 6.90 14.18
CA LEU A 83 5.36 5.57 13.95
C LEU A 83 5.02 4.61 15.09
N LYS A 84 5.15 5.08 16.34
CA LYS A 84 4.83 4.29 17.54
C LYS A 84 3.36 3.89 17.58
N LEU A 85 2.45 4.81 17.23
CA LEU A 85 1.02 4.55 17.25
C LEU A 85 0.63 3.61 16.10
N ALA A 86 1.17 3.80 14.90
CA ALA A 86 0.98 2.89 13.76
C ALA A 86 1.37 1.45 14.10
N TYR A 87 2.60 1.27 14.59
CA TYR A 87 3.08 -0.06 14.98
C TYR A 87 2.19 -0.70 16.05
N THR A 88 1.84 0.06 17.09
CA THR A 88 1.00 -0.44 18.20
C THR A 88 -0.41 -0.82 17.72
N MET A 89 -1.02 0.03 16.89
CA MET A 89 -2.38 -0.20 16.37
C MET A 89 -2.44 -1.40 15.44
N LEU A 90 -1.47 -1.54 14.54
CA LEU A 90 -1.46 -2.61 13.54
C LEU A 90 -1.05 -3.95 14.15
N LYS A 91 -0.13 -3.97 15.13
CA LYS A 91 0.30 -5.21 15.79
C LYS A 91 -0.85 -5.94 16.50
N ARG A 92 -1.87 -5.21 16.97
CA ARG A 92 -3.07 -5.78 17.59
C ARG A 92 -3.92 -6.63 16.64
N LEU A 93 -3.66 -6.57 15.34
CA LEU A 93 -4.41 -7.32 14.33
C LEU A 93 -3.89 -8.75 14.09
N GLY A 94 -2.83 -9.17 14.79
CA GLY A 94 -2.28 -10.52 14.66
C GLY A 94 -1.45 -10.75 13.38
N ALA A 95 -1.05 -9.67 12.70
CA ALA A 95 -0.18 -9.70 11.54
C ALA A 95 1.28 -9.39 11.90
N ARG A 96 2.22 -9.83 11.06
CA ARG A 96 3.63 -9.45 11.15
C ARG A 96 3.82 -8.04 10.58
N ILE A 97 3.99 -7.07 11.46
CA ILE A 97 4.06 -5.65 11.11
C ILE A 97 5.49 -5.15 10.99
N ARG A 98 5.76 -4.42 9.90
CA ARG A 98 6.92 -3.54 9.74
C ARG A 98 6.43 -2.14 9.41
N VAL A 99 7.03 -1.13 10.03
CA VAL A 99 6.83 0.28 9.68
C VAL A 99 8.20 0.88 9.35
N ILE A 100 8.29 1.58 8.22
CA ILE A 100 9.54 2.13 7.69
C ILE A 100 9.37 3.64 7.54
N PRO A 101 10.06 4.45 8.36
CA PRO A 101 10.05 5.90 8.17
C PRO A 101 10.86 6.29 6.93
N GLY A 102 10.26 7.10 6.06
CA GLY A 102 10.90 7.65 4.86
C GLY A 102 9.92 7.85 3.69
N ASP A 103 10.35 8.63 2.70
CA ASP A 103 9.66 8.77 1.42
C ASP A 103 9.77 7.47 0.58
N PRO A 104 8.96 7.32 -0.48
CA PRO A 104 8.99 6.15 -1.35
C PRO A 104 10.38 5.77 -1.86
N PHE A 105 11.19 6.75 -2.29
CA PHE A 105 12.49 6.46 -2.87
C PHE A 105 13.47 5.96 -1.81
N THR A 106 13.65 6.71 -0.72
CA THR A 106 14.64 6.35 0.31
C THR A 106 14.28 5.04 1.00
N ALA A 107 12.99 4.79 1.25
CA ALA A 107 12.52 3.55 1.85
C ALA A 107 12.72 2.34 0.92
N LEU A 108 12.27 2.43 -0.34
CA LEU A 108 12.41 1.32 -1.29
C LEU A 108 13.88 1.09 -1.66
N ALA A 109 14.69 2.14 -1.80
CA ALA A 109 16.12 2.01 -2.06
C ALA A 109 16.83 1.16 -0.99
N ARG A 110 16.43 1.32 0.28
CA ARG A 110 17.04 0.59 1.40
C ARG A 110 16.42 -0.79 1.65
N LYS A 111 15.15 -0.99 1.30
CA LYS A 111 14.36 -2.15 1.78
C LYS A 111 13.73 -3.00 0.69
N ALA A 112 13.74 -2.63 -0.59
CA ALA A 112 13.10 -3.40 -1.66
C ALA A 112 13.50 -4.89 -1.67
N ASN A 113 14.77 -5.22 -1.42
CA ASN A 113 15.25 -6.62 -1.38
C ASN A 113 14.67 -7.42 -0.20
N SER A 114 14.12 -6.75 0.81
CA SER A 114 13.44 -7.36 1.96
C SER A 114 11.91 -7.29 1.85
N LEU A 115 11.41 -6.80 0.72
CA LEU A 115 10.01 -6.65 0.36
C LEU A 115 9.69 -7.46 -0.92
N THR A 116 10.47 -8.51 -1.18
CA THR A 116 10.19 -9.49 -2.25
C THR A 116 8.89 -10.23 -1.95
N ASP A 117 8.31 -10.85 -2.99
CA ASP A 117 7.07 -11.62 -2.88
C ASP A 117 5.90 -10.79 -2.31
N THR A 118 5.82 -9.51 -2.68
CA THR A 118 4.71 -8.64 -2.33
C THR A 118 3.48 -9.03 -3.15
N ASP A 119 2.42 -9.52 -2.51
CA ASP A 119 1.14 -9.86 -3.17
C ASP A 119 0.33 -8.60 -3.51
N LEU A 120 0.41 -7.58 -2.66
CA LEU A 120 -0.34 -6.33 -2.79
C LEU A 120 0.54 -5.12 -2.48
N LEU A 121 0.75 -4.24 -3.46
CA LEU A 121 1.34 -2.91 -3.31
C LEU A 121 0.27 -1.83 -3.47
N VAL A 122 0.12 -0.97 -2.47
CA VAL A 122 -0.79 0.19 -2.51
C VAL A 122 0.02 1.47 -2.36
N ILE A 123 -0.17 2.42 -3.27
CA ILE A 123 0.53 3.70 -3.30
C ILE A 123 -0.52 4.80 -3.16
N ALA A 124 -0.49 5.54 -2.06
CA ALA A 124 -1.40 6.66 -1.82
C ALA A 124 -1.08 7.87 -2.73
N ALA A 125 -2.01 8.84 -2.81
CA ALA A 125 -1.87 9.97 -3.75
C ALA A 125 -1.08 11.15 -3.17
N ASP A 126 -0.83 11.14 -1.86
CA ASP A 126 -0.08 12.16 -1.10
C ASP A 126 1.45 11.99 -1.19
N GLN A 127 1.92 11.12 -2.08
CA GLN A 127 3.35 10.89 -2.27
C GLN A 127 3.97 12.00 -3.10
N ASP A 128 5.18 12.42 -2.72
CA ASP A 128 6.00 13.32 -3.54
C ASP A 128 6.21 12.70 -4.94
N PRO A 129 5.77 13.37 -6.03
CA PRO A 129 5.89 12.84 -7.39
C PRO A 129 7.33 12.53 -7.80
N ASP A 130 8.30 13.33 -7.34
CA ASP A 130 9.71 13.15 -7.70
C ASP A 130 10.32 11.94 -6.97
N ALA A 131 10.06 11.81 -5.66
CA ALA A 131 10.42 10.62 -4.90
C ALA A 131 9.75 9.35 -5.48
N LEU A 132 8.46 9.40 -5.80
CA LEU A 132 7.76 8.26 -6.40
C LEU A 132 8.34 7.89 -7.77
N SER A 133 8.69 8.89 -8.59
CA SER A 133 9.37 8.66 -9.87
C SER A 133 10.66 7.86 -9.66
N CYS A 134 11.52 8.29 -8.74
CA CYS A 134 12.78 7.61 -8.41
C CYS A 134 12.59 6.22 -7.77
N ALA A 135 11.41 5.94 -7.20
CA ALA A 135 11.09 4.67 -6.54
C ALA A 135 10.69 3.55 -7.52
N TRP A 136 10.17 3.87 -8.71
CA TRP A 136 9.69 2.87 -9.68
C TRP A 136 10.70 1.78 -10.07
N PRO A 137 12.01 2.06 -10.27
CA PRO A 137 13.02 1.03 -10.55
C PRO A 137 13.18 -0.03 -9.44
N PHE A 138 12.62 0.20 -8.25
CA PHE A 138 12.64 -0.75 -7.14
C PHE A 138 11.41 -1.67 -7.10
N VAL A 139 10.31 -1.28 -7.75
CA VAL A 139 9.04 -2.03 -7.70
C VAL A 139 9.14 -3.40 -8.42
N PRO A 140 9.72 -3.53 -9.63
CA PRO A 140 9.73 -4.81 -10.37
C PRO A 140 10.36 -6.01 -9.65
N ARG A 141 11.27 -5.75 -8.69
CA ARG A 141 11.94 -6.80 -7.88
C ARG A 141 11.19 -7.14 -6.58
N MET A 142 10.23 -6.31 -6.18
CA MET A 142 9.39 -6.55 -4.99
C MET A 142 8.19 -7.44 -5.34
N ILE A 143 7.71 -7.35 -6.58
CA ILE A 143 6.48 -7.98 -7.05
C ILE A 143 6.75 -9.22 -7.91
N HIS A 144 5.80 -10.16 -7.92
CA HIS A 144 5.77 -11.37 -8.75
C HIS A 144 4.61 -11.30 -9.75
N GLY A 145 4.44 -12.34 -10.58
CA GLY A 145 3.48 -12.34 -11.70
C GLY A 145 2.00 -12.20 -11.32
N ASN A 146 1.64 -12.48 -10.06
CA ASN A 146 0.27 -12.37 -9.56
C ASN A 146 0.05 -11.18 -8.63
N SER A 147 1.08 -10.35 -8.43
CA SER A 147 1.00 -9.20 -7.55
C SER A 147 -0.01 -8.18 -8.06
N LEU A 148 -0.69 -7.55 -7.11
CA LEU A 148 -1.64 -6.48 -7.35
C LEU A 148 -0.96 -5.16 -7.00
N VAL A 149 -0.91 -4.22 -7.94
CA VAL A 149 -0.38 -2.87 -7.69
C VAL A 149 -1.49 -1.85 -7.90
N PHE A 150 -1.74 -1.02 -6.89
CA PHE A 150 -2.73 0.04 -6.94
C PHE A 150 -2.08 1.39 -6.67
N LEU A 151 -2.30 2.34 -7.58
CA LEU A 151 -1.88 3.74 -7.44
C LEU A 151 -3.11 4.62 -7.24
N GLU A 152 -3.16 5.33 -6.13
CA GLU A 152 -4.19 6.33 -5.87
C GLU A 152 -3.95 7.56 -6.74
N GLN A 153 -4.99 8.01 -7.42
CA GLN A 153 -5.01 9.23 -8.21
C GLN A 153 -5.98 10.20 -7.54
N SER A 154 -5.48 11.37 -7.18
CA SER A 154 -6.31 12.48 -6.70
C SER A 154 -6.98 13.14 -7.91
N ASP A 155 -8.31 13.14 -7.93
CA ASP A 155 -9.07 13.95 -8.89
C ASP A 155 -9.16 15.36 -8.29
N GLY A 156 -8.21 16.23 -8.68
CA GLY A 156 -7.88 17.51 -8.04
C GLY A 156 -9.02 18.52 -7.86
N ASP A 157 -10.21 18.22 -8.38
CA ASP A 157 -11.36 19.13 -8.42
C ASP A 157 -12.57 18.67 -7.58
N ARG A 158 -12.60 17.42 -7.09
CA ARG A 158 -13.79 16.86 -6.42
C ARG A 158 -13.56 16.26 -5.03
N GLY A 159 -12.33 16.31 -4.52
CA GLY A 159 -11.97 15.64 -3.26
C GLY A 159 -12.17 14.12 -3.31
N THR A 160 -12.37 13.55 -4.50
CA THR A 160 -12.53 12.12 -4.71
C THR A 160 -11.22 11.54 -5.22
N SER A 161 -10.66 10.58 -4.50
CA SER A 161 -9.56 9.77 -5.01
C SER A 161 -10.07 8.49 -5.66
N ARG A 162 -9.30 7.94 -6.60
CA ARG A 162 -9.55 6.63 -7.20
C ARG A 162 -8.24 5.87 -7.27
N PHE A 163 -8.26 4.59 -6.87
CA PHE A 163 -7.13 3.73 -7.20
C PHE A 163 -7.24 3.25 -8.65
N LYS A 164 -6.12 3.34 -9.37
CA LYS A 164 -5.89 2.67 -10.65
C LYS A 164 -5.07 1.41 -10.37
N ARG A 165 -5.53 0.26 -10.85
CA ARG A 165 -4.69 -0.94 -10.90
C ARG A 165 -3.66 -0.76 -12.00
N LEU A 166 -2.39 -0.98 -11.68
CA LEU A 166 -1.30 -0.97 -12.66
C LEU A 166 -1.01 -2.39 -13.13
N GLU A 167 -0.92 -2.58 -14.43
CA GLU A 167 -0.49 -3.83 -15.05
C GLU A 167 1.04 -3.92 -15.08
N ARG A 168 1.56 -5.15 -15.23
CA ARG A 168 3.01 -5.39 -15.24
C ARG A 168 3.75 -4.55 -16.27
N GLN A 169 3.18 -4.41 -17.46
CA GLN A 169 3.76 -3.60 -18.54
C GLN A 169 3.87 -2.12 -18.12
N GLU A 170 2.83 -1.55 -17.51
CA GLU A 170 2.85 -0.15 -17.06
C GLU A 170 3.92 0.07 -15.98
N ILE A 171 4.10 -0.90 -15.07
CA ILE A 171 5.14 -0.85 -14.04
C ILE A 171 6.54 -0.89 -14.66
N ASP A 172 6.76 -1.77 -15.64
CA ASP A 172 8.04 -1.89 -16.32
C ASP A 172 8.35 -0.63 -17.17
N GLU A 173 7.33 0.00 -17.77
CA GLU A 173 7.45 1.30 -18.46
C GLU A 173 7.83 2.41 -17.48
N LEU A 174 7.16 2.51 -16.33
CA LEU A 174 7.47 3.46 -15.26
C LEU A 174 8.90 3.28 -14.72
N ALA A 175 9.32 2.03 -14.51
CA ALA A 175 10.69 1.71 -14.08
C ALA A 175 11.74 2.02 -15.17
N GLY A 176 11.38 1.82 -16.44
CA GLY A 176 12.25 2.05 -17.60
C GLY A 176 12.47 3.53 -17.93
N MET A 177 11.46 4.38 -17.74
CA MET A 177 11.54 5.82 -18.05
C MET A 177 12.63 6.53 -17.22
N VAL A 178 12.75 6.18 -15.94
CA VAL A 178 13.73 6.75 -15.01
C VAL A 178 15.15 6.32 -15.37
N SER A 179 15.32 5.04 -15.72
CA SER A 179 16.61 4.48 -16.15
C SER A 179 17.13 5.13 -17.43
N ARG A 180 16.24 5.54 -18.34
CA ARG A 180 16.59 6.29 -19.56
C ARG A 180 16.97 7.74 -19.26
N ARG A 181 16.24 8.40 -18.36
CA ARG A 181 16.51 9.79 -17.95
C ARG A 181 17.89 9.94 -17.31
N ASN A 182 18.29 8.99 -16.46
CA ASN A 182 19.60 8.99 -15.81
C ASN A 182 20.76 8.69 -16.78
N ARG A 183 20.52 8.00 -17.90
CA ARG A 183 21.53 7.75 -18.94
C ARG A 183 21.75 8.91 -19.89
N LEU A 184 20.78 9.81 -20.03
CA LEU A 184 20.88 11.01 -20.88
C LEU A 184 21.46 12.21 -20.13
N ALA A 185 21.55 12.15 -18.80
CA ALA A 185 22.07 13.20 -17.93
C ALA A 185 23.51 12.94 -17.45
N ALA A 186 24.13 11.83 -17.86
CA ALA A 186 25.50 11.43 -17.56
C ALA A 186 26.35 11.49 -18.83
#